data_AF-A0A1E5LAY5-F1
#
_entry.id   AF-A0A1E5LAY5-F1
#
_cell.length_a   1.000
_cell.length_b   1.000
_cell.length_c   1.000
_cell.angle_alpha   90.00
_cell.angle_beta   90.00
_cell.angle_gamma   90.00
#
_symmetry.space_group_name_H-M   'P 1'
#
loop_
_entity.id
_entity.type
_entity.pdbx_description
1 polymer ?
#
loop_
_entity_poly.entity_id
_entity_poly.type
_entity_poly.pdbx_seq_one_letter_code
_entity_poly.pdbx_strand_id
1 'polypeptide(L)'
;MKTTNFQPVTHILKPQQNQMKKITPAEAQSQFSTAFKQALDNVNETQIKSDEMTTKFIKGEITDLHTVMIASQKASVTRTLTVEVRDKVIEAYREIMRMQV
;
A
#
# COMPACT_ATOMS: atom_id res chain seq x y z
N MET A 1 60.02 -43.40 -2.92
CA MET A 1 58.60 -43.51 -3.32
C MET A 1 57.85 -42.33 -2.74
N LYS A 2 57.20 -41.53 -3.59
CA LYS A 2 56.41 -40.35 -3.21
C LYS A 2 54.97 -40.81 -2.96
N THR A 3 54.42 -40.55 -1.78
CA THR A 3 52.97 -40.68 -1.52
C THR A 3 52.45 -39.32 -1.09
N THR A 4 51.99 -38.57 -2.09
CA THR A 4 51.28 -37.30 -1.93
C THR A 4 49.93 -37.60 -1.28
N ASN A 5 49.75 -37.13 -0.05
CA ASN A 5 48.49 -37.20 0.67
C ASN A 5 47.55 -36.12 0.13
N PHE A 6 46.59 -36.53 -0.70
CA PHE A 6 45.55 -35.66 -1.25
C PHE A 6 44.38 -35.57 -0.27
N GLN A 7 44.30 -34.47 0.48
CA GLN A 7 43.05 -34.11 1.17
C GLN A 7 42.08 -33.54 0.11
N PRO A 8 40.85 -34.07 -0.01
CA PRO A 8 39.85 -33.45 -0.86
C PRO A 8 39.42 -32.14 -0.20
N VAL A 9 39.78 -31.03 -0.83
CA VAL A 9 39.30 -29.68 -0.47
C VAL A 9 37.79 -29.70 -0.70
N THR A 10 37.04 -29.98 0.36
CA THR A 10 35.58 -29.87 0.32
C THR A 10 35.27 -28.39 0.38
N HIS A 11 35.34 -27.73 -0.77
CA HIS A 11 34.81 -26.40 -0.96
C HIS A 11 33.28 -26.53 -0.92
N ILE A 12 32.74 -26.56 0.30
CA ILE A 12 31.31 -26.36 0.55
C ILE A 12 30.98 -24.94 0.13
N LEU A 13 30.70 -24.78 -1.17
CA LEU A 13 29.85 -23.73 -1.69
C LEU A 13 28.54 -23.85 -0.92
N LYS A 14 28.40 -23.09 0.16
CA LYS A 14 27.09 -22.77 0.70
C LYS A 14 26.32 -22.18 -0.48
N PRO A 15 25.22 -22.79 -0.96
CA PRO A 15 24.31 -22.01 -1.76
C PRO A 15 23.91 -20.85 -0.85
N GLN A 16 24.27 -19.62 -1.22
CA GLN A 16 23.53 -18.46 -0.73
C GLN A 16 22.09 -18.73 -1.18
N GLN A 17 21.33 -19.39 -0.30
CA GLN A 17 19.90 -19.31 -0.30
C GLN A 17 19.65 -17.82 -0.13
N ASN A 18 19.44 -17.16 -1.26
CA ASN A 18 18.74 -15.91 -1.32
C ASN A 18 17.39 -16.21 -0.68
N GLN A 19 17.30 -16.01 0.63
CA GLN A 19 16.09 -16.22 1.40
C GLN A 19 15.14 -15.14 0.93
N MET A 20 14.46 -15.40 -0.19
CA MET A 20 13.14 -14.83 -0.43
C MET A 20 12.34 -15.22 0.80
N LYS A 21 12.27 -14.29 1.75
CA LYS A 21 11.42 -14.36 2.93
C LYS A 21 10.08 -14.81 2.41
N LYS A 22 9.72 -16.08 2.65
CA LYS A 22 8.40 -16.60 2.31
C LYS A 22 7.45 -15.85 3.23
N ILE A 23 6.95 -14.72 2.74
CA ILE A 23 5.95 -13.93 3.44
C ILE A 23 4.79 -14.89 3.64
N THR A 24 4.56 -15.27 4.88
CA THR A 24 3.40 -16.11 5.20
C THR A 24 2.14 -15.33 4.83
N PRO A 25 1.04 -15.99 4.46
CA PRO A 25 -0.21 -15.29 4.16
C PRO A 25 -0.65 -14.32 5.28
N ALA A 26 -0.39 -14.69 6.53
CA ALA A 26 -0.62 -13.85 7.71
C ALA A 26 0.29 -12.60 7.76
N GLU A 27 1.57 -12.71 7.39
CA GLU A 27 2.48 -11.55 7.29
C GLU A 27 2.09 -10.63 6.12
N ALA A 28 1.67 -11.19 4.99
CA ALA A 28 1.19 -10.42 3.83
C ALA A 28 -0.11 -9.67 4.20
N GLN A 29 -1.01 -10.31 4.95
CA GLN A 29 -2.23 -9.70 5.49
C GLN A 29 -1.92 -8.53 6.41
N SER A 30 -0.99 -8.71 7.36
CA SER A 30 -0.62 -7.64 8.30
C SER A 30 -0.01 -6.44 7.56
N GLN A 31 0.83 -6.69 6.54
CA GLN A 31 1.43 -5.63 5.73
C GLN A 31 0.38 -4.90 4.88
N PHE A 32 -0.54 -5.62 4.25
CA PHE A 32 -1.63 -5.02 3.47
C PHE A 32 -2.57 -4.19 4.35
N SER A 33 -3.00 -4.72 5.50
CA SER A 33 -3.86 -4.01 6.44
C SER A 33 -3.19 -2.73 6.95
N THR A 34 -1.88 -2.78 7.21
CA THR A 34 -1.08 -1.61 7.60
C THR A 34 -1.03 -0.57 6.47
N ALA A 35 -0.74 -1.00 5.24
CA ALA A 35 -0.69 -0.11 4.08
C ALA A 35 -2.06 0.51 3.76
N PHE A 36 -3.15 -0.26 3.87
CA PHE A 36 -4.51 0.22 3.68
C PHE A 36 -4.90 1.23 4.77
N LYS A 37 -4.55 0.96 6.02
CA LYS A 37 -4.75 1.92 7.12
C LYS A 37 -3.97 3.22 6.88
N GLN A 38 -2.71 3.14 6.47
CA GLN A 38 -1.92 4.31 6.11
C GLN A 38 -2.48 5.10 4.91
N ALA A 39 -3.08 4.39 3.94
CA ALA A 39 -3.76 5.04 2.82
C ALA A 39 -5.03 5.77 3.27
N LEU A 40 -5.81 5.17 4.17
CA LEU A 40 -6.98 5.84 4.79
C LEU A 40 -6.55 7.05 5.62
N ASP A 41 -5.49 6.94 6.40
CA ASP A 41 -4.93 8.05 7.18
C ASP A 41 -4.46 9.19 6.25
N ASN A 42 -3.85 8.87 5.10
CA ASN A 42 -3.48 9.86 4.08
C ASN A 42 -4.69 10.55 3.45
N VAL A 43 -5.77 9.81 3.17
CA VAL A 43 -7.02 10.39 2.66
C VAL A 43 -7.60 11.35 3.70
N ASN A 44 -7.56 10.98 4.98
CA ASN A 44 -8.01 11.84 6.07
C ASN A 44 -7.16 13.12 6.18
N GLU A 45 -5.83 13.03 6.12
CA GLU A 45 -4.97 14.22 6.08
C GLU A 45 -5.24 15.10 4.85
N THR A 46 -5.45 14.49 3.69
CA THR A 46 -5.79 15.21 2.45
C THR A 46 -7.13 15.92 2.56
N GLN A 47 -8.12 15.29 3.20
CA GLN A 47 -9.43 15.87 3.49
C GLN A 47 -9.30 17.09 4.41
N ILE A 48 -8.57 16.96 5.53
CA ILE A 48 -8.32 18.07 6.48
C ILE A 48 -7.62 19.24 5.77
N LYS A 49 -6.60 18.95 4.96
CA LYS A 49 -5.86 19.98 4.20
C LYS A 49 -6.75 20.65 3.15
N SER A 50 -7.65 19.89 2.52
CA SER A 50 -8.65 20.43 1.60
C SER A 50 -9.64 21.34 2.33
N ASP A 51 -10.11 20.97 3.51
CA ASP A 51 -11.03 21.78 4.34
C ASP A 51 -10.36 23.09 4.80
N GLU A 52 -9.06 23.04 5.11
CA GLU A 52 -8.26 24.22 5.44
C GLU A 52 -8.12 25.17 4.23
N MET A 53 -7.92 24.64 3.03
CA MET A 53 -7.93 25.42 1.79
C MET A 53 -9.32 25.98 1.46
N THR A 54 -10.38 25.22 1.69
CA THR A 54 -11.77 25.69 1.55
C THR A 54 -12.07 26.82 2.53
N THR A 55 -11.55 26.75 3.76
CA THR A 55 -11.68 27.83 4.76
C THR A 55 -10.95 29.09 4.30
N LYS A 56 -9.77 28.97 3.69
CA LYS A 56 -9.04 30.10 3.07
C LYS A 56 -9.78 30.67 1.85
N PHE A 57 -10.41 29.82 1.04
CA PHE A 57 -11.29 30.22 -0.06
C PHE A 57 -12.47 31.07 0.45
N ILE A 58 -13.20 30.59 1.47
CA ILE A 58 -14.39 31.28 2.03
C ILE A 58 -14.01 32.61 2.69
N LYS A 59 -12.80 32.73 3.23
CA LYS A 59 -12.25 34.00 3.75
C LYS A 59 -12.00 35.06 2.67
N GLY A 60 -12.22 34.74 1.39
CA GLY A 60 -12.13 35.69 0.28
C GLY A 60 -10.74 35.79 -0.36
N GLU A 61 -9.82 34.88 -0.02
CA GLU A 61 -8.48 34.82 -0.64
C GLU A 61 -8.50 34.21 -2.06
N ILE A 62 -9.63 33.63 -2.49
CA ILE A 62 -9.77 32.98 -3.80
C ILE A 62 -11.11 33.39 -4.42
N THR A 63 -11.06 33.97 -5.62
CA THR A 63 -12.15 34.72 -6.26
C THR A 63 -12.92 33.96 -7.35
N ASP A 64 -12.65 32.66 -7.52
CA ASP A 64 -13.13 31.92 -8.70
C ASP A 64 -14.19 30.86 -8.34
N LEU A 65 -15.46 31.23 -8.54
CA LEU A 65 -16.64 30.37 -8.36
C LEU A 65 -16.54 29.05 -9.15
N HIS A 66 -15.91 29.08 -10.33
CA HIS A 66 -15.73 27.88 -11.16
C HIS A 66 -14.83 26.86 -10.48
N THR A 67 -13.82 27.32 -9.74
CA THR A 67 -12.90 26.44 -9.01
C THR A 67 -13.62 25.70 -7.87
N VAL A 68 -14.55 26.35 -7.16
CA VAL A 68 -15.35 25.68 -6.10
C VAL A 68 -16.26 24.61 -6.68
N MET A 69 -16.91 24.91 -7.80
CA MET A 69 -17.83 23.97 -8.45
C MET A 69 -17.07 22.75 -9.00
N ILE A 70 -15.90 22.96 -9.62
CA ILE A 70 -15.02 21.87 -10.06
C ILE A 70 -14.52 21.06 -8.86
N ALA A 71 -14.11 21.72 -7.78
CA ALA A 71 -13.66 21.05 -6.56
C ALA A 71 -14.77 20.20 -5.93
N SER A 72 -16.00 20.71 -5.88
CA SER A 72 -17.18 19.98 -5.38
C SER A 72 -17.49 18.74 -6.22
N GLN A 73 -17.50 18.87 -7.56
CA GLN A 73 -17.70 17.73 -8.45
C GLN A 73 -16.58 16.70 -8.31
N LYS A 74 -15.32 17.14 -8.23
CA LYS A 74 -14.15 16.28 -8.01
C LYS A 74 -14.25 15.53 -6.69
N ALA A 75 -14.65 16.20 -5.61
CA ALA A 75 -14.85 15.60 -4.30
C ALA A 75 -15.95 14.53 -4.31
N SER A 76 -17.07 14.79 -4.99
CA SER A 76 -18.15 13.83 -5.16
C SER A 76 -17.69 12.56 -5.87
N VAL A 77 -17.03 12.71 -7.02
CA VAL A 77 -16.49 11.57 -7.79
C VAL A 77 -15.43 10.80 -7.00
N THR A 78 -14.55 11.51 -6.30
CA THR A 78 -13.49 10.90 -5.49
C THR A 78 -14.08 10.10 -4.33
N ARG A 79 -15.10 10.61 -3.65
CA ARG A 79 -15.78 9.88 -2.56
C ARG A 79 -16.39 8.58 -3.05
N THR A 80 -17.13 8.62 -4.15
CA THR A 80 -17.74 7.41 -4.72
C THR A 80 -16.66 6.40 -5.10
N LEU A 81 -15.59 6.85 -5.75
CA LEU A 81 -14.46 5.98 -6.09
C LEU A 81 -13.79 5.37 -4.85
N THR A 82 -13.62 6.13 -3.77
CA THR A 82 -13.06 5.61 -2.52
C THR A 82 -13.91 4.49 -1.93
N VAL A 83 -15.24 4.60 -1.97
CA VAL A 83 -16.16 3.55 -1.48
C VAL A 83 -16.00 2.29 -2.34
N GLU A 84 -16.02 2.42 -3.66
CA GLU A 84 -15.83 1.29 -4.58
C GLU A 84 -14.48 0.59 -4.38
N VAL A 85 -13.39 1.36 -4.22
CA VAL A 85 -12.06 0.82 -3.96
C VAL A 85 -12.03 0.10 -2.60
N ARG A 86 -12.65 0.65 -1.56
CA ARG A 86 -12.76 0.00 -0.24
C ARG A 86 -13.46 -1.35 -0.37
N ASP A 87 -14.59 -1.38 -1.07
CA ASP A 87 -15.40 -2.59 -1.21
C ASP A 87 -14.65 -3.65 -2.03
N LYS A 88 -13.98 -3.26 -3.13
CA LYS A 88 -13.16 -4.17 -3.93
C LYS A 88 -11.96 -4.72 -3.17
N VAL A 89 -11.36 -3.92 -2.29
CA VAL A 89 -10.28 -4.35 -1.39
C VAL A 89 -10.78 -5.40 -0.40
N ILE A 90 -11.97 -5.22 0.17
CA ILE A 90 -12.58 -6.20 1.09
C ILE A 90 -12.90 -7.51 0.36
N GLU A 91 -13.40 -7.44 -0.87
CA GLU A 91 -13.63 -8.62 -1.71
C GLU A 91 -12.34 -9.36 -2.04
N ALA A 92 -11.31 -8.64 -2.51
CA ALA A 92 -10.01 -9.22 -2.82
C ALA A 92 -9.38 -9.90 -1.59
N TYR A 93 -9.54 -9.30 -0.41
CA TYR A 93 -9.12 -9.90 0.86
C TYR A 93 -9.85 -11.22 1.14
N ARG A 94 -11.17 -11.27 0.96
CA ARG A 94 -11.97 -12.50 1.15
C ARG A 94 -11.59 -13.59 0.15
N GLU A 95 -11.29 -13.23 -1.09
CA GLU A 95 -10.94 -14.18 -2.15
C GLU A 95 -9.57 -14.83 -1.92
N ILE A 96 -8.56 -14.05 -1.52
CA ILE A 96 -7.22 -14.59 -1.19
C ILE A 96 -7.30 -15.61 -0.06
N MET A 97 -8.18 -15.38 0.94
CA MET A 97 -8.41 -16.33 2.04
C MET A 97 -9.11 -17.61 1.58
N ARG A 98 -9.97 -17.55 0.55
CA ARG A 98 -10.64 -18.71 -0.03
C ARG A 98 -9.74 -19.57 -0.91
N MET A 99 -8.68 -18.99 -1.48
CA MET A 99 -7.72 -19.74 -2.31
C MET A 99 -6.72 -20.59 -1.50
N GLN A 100 -6.61 -20.40 -0.18
CA GLN A 100 -5.59 -21.04 0.66
C GLN A 100 -6.08 -22.21 1.53
N VAL A 101 -7.35 -22.60 1.39
CA VAL A 101 -7.88 -23.84 2.01
C VAL A 101 -7.76 -25.04 1.08
#